data_AF-A0A8I0GUC6-F1
#
_entry.id   AF-A0A8I0GUC6-F1
#
_cell.length_a   1.000
_cell.length_b   1.000
_cell.length_c   1.000
_cell.angle_alpha   90.00
_cell.angle_beta   90.00
_cell.angle_gamma   90.00
#
_symmetry.space_group_name_H-M   'P 1'
#
loop_
_entity.id
_entity.type
_entity.pdbx_description
1 polymer ?
#
loop_
_entity_poly.entity_id
_entity_poly.type
_entity_poly.pdbx_seq_one_letter_code
_entity_poly.pdbx_strand_id
1 'polypeptide(L)'
;MDAIEMRARELLAAQYDAGSRSFTARQIRVDPAALGDDFLRALGAIRAALMPPEGYVLVPVEPTGRMIDAGILAYDGKCESSYVAMLAARPEVTGG
;
A
#
# COMPACT_ATOMS: atom_id res chain seq x y z
N MET A 1 4.89 -5.76 9.88
CA MET A 1 4.29 -4.44 9.61
C MET A 1 4.07 -4.35 8.12
N ASP A 2 2.84 -4.01 7.71
CA ASP A 2 2.42 -3.91 6.31
C ASP A 2 3.11 -2.74 5.58
N ALA A 3 3.30 -2.86 4.26
CA ALA A 3 3.87 -1.81 3.43
C ALA A 3 2.99 -0.54 3.38
N ILE A 4 1.66 -0.68 3.37
CA ILE A 4 0.75 0.46 3.44
C ILE A 4 0.83 1.12 4.81
N GLU A 5 0.80 0.34 5.88
CA GLU A 5 0.99 0.86 7.24
C GLU A 5 2.32 1.62 7.38
N MET A 6 3.41 1.06 6.87
CA MET A 6 4.74 1.69 6.94
C MET A 6 4.76 2.99 6.15
N ARG A 7 4.15 2.99 4.96
CA ARG A 7 4.01 4.20 4.15
C ARG A 7 3.14 5.25 4.84
N ALA A 8 2.05 4.85 5.49
CA ALA A 8 1.17 5.75 6.23
C ALA A 8 1.92 6.42 7.40
N ARG A 9 2.71 5.65 8.15
CA ARG A 9 3.56 6.19 9.22
C ARG A 9 4.59 7.18 8.70
N GLU A 10 5.28 6.87 7.60
CA GLU A 10 6.26 7.80 7.03
C GLU A 10 5.62 9.09 6.49
N LEU A 11 4.47 8.99 5.83
CA LEU A 11 3.73 10.17 5.36
C LEU A 11 3.30 11.06 6.52
N LEU A 12 2.77 10.46 7.59
CA LEU A 12 2.38 11.21 8.79
C LEU A 12 3.61 11.82 9.47
N ALA A 13 4.68 11.04 9.69
CA ALA A 13 5.91 11.53 10.31
C ALA A 13 6.54 12.70 9.53
N ALA A 14 6.54 12.64 8.19
CA ALA A 14 7.04 13.71 7.34
C ALA A 14 6.28 15.04 7.55
N GLN A 15 4.97 15.00 7.78
CA GLN A 15 4.18 16.19 8.10
C GLN A 15 4.60 16.82 9.45
N TYR A 16 4.88 15.98 10.45
CA TYR A 16 5.35 16.46 11.75
C TYR A 16 6.79 16.98 11.70
N ASP A 17 7.67 16.36 10.91
CA ASP A 17 9.02 16.87 10.66
C ASP A 17 8.97 18.24 9.98
N ALA A 18 8.10 18.42 8.98
CA ALA A 18 7.89 19.71 8.32
C ALA A 18 7.40 20.80 9.29
N GLY A 19 6.61 20.41 10.30
CA GLY A 19 6.18 21.28 11.39
C GLY A 19 7.19 21.45 12.54
N SER A 20 8.44 21.02 12.37
CA SER A 20 9.49 21.06 13.41
C SER A 20 9.15 20.29 14.71
N ARG A 21 8.28 19.27 14.60
CA ARG A 21 7.90 18.35 15.69
C ARG A 21 8.64 17.01 15.57
N SER A 22 9.96 17.07 15.45
CA SER A 22 10.80 15.90 15.15
C SER A 22 10.74 14.80 16.21
N PHE A 23 10.46 15.13 17.48
CA PHE A 23 10.21 14.12 18.52
C PHE A 23 8.95 13.30 18.20
N THR A 24 7.84 13.98 17.86
CA THR A 24 6.59 13.32 17.49
C THR A 24 6.75 12.51 16.20
N ALA A 25 7.44 13.05 15.19
CA ALA A 25 7.74 12.33 13.95
C ALA A 25 8.53 11.04 14.21
N ARG A 26 9.55 11.09 15.08
CA ARG A 26 10.29 9.90 15.51
C ARG A 26 9.38 8.88 16.20
N GLN A 27 8.53 9.34 17.11
CA GLN A 27 7.59 8.45 17.81
C GLN A 27 6.57 7.81 16.86
N ILE A 28 6.05 8.55 15.89
CA ILE A 28 5.14 8.01 14.85
C ILE A 28 5.79 6.85 14.10
N ARG A 29 7.08 6.93 13.77
CA ARG A 29 7.81 5.86 13.06
C ARG A 29 7.97 4.61 13.92
N VAL A 30 8.26 4.78 15.21
CA VAL A 30 8.62 3.70 16.13
C VAL A 30 7.38 3.07 16.79
N ASP A 31 6.59 3.87 17.49
CA ASP A 31 5.42 3.45 18.25
C ASP A 31 4.34 4.57 18.29
N PRO A 32 3.49 4.65 17.27
CA PRO A 32 2.43 5.66 17.22
C PRO A 32 1.33 5.44 18.26
N ALA A 33 1.20 4.24 18.84
CA ALA A 33 0.19 3.96 19.85
C ALA A 33 0.50 4.69 21.18
N ALA A 34 1.79 4.90 21.48
CA ALA A 34 2.24 5.66 22.63
C ALA A 34 1.88 7.16 22.58
N LEU A 35 1.49 7.68 21.42
CA LEU A 35 1.12 9.09 21.22
C LEU A 35 -0.38 9.37 21.41
N GLY A 36 -1.20 8.33 21.51
CA GLY A 36 -2.65 8.41 21.75
C GLY A 36 -3.52 8.26 20.50
N ASP A 37 -4.83 8.17 20.72
CA ASP A 37 -5.83 7.75 19.72
C ASP A 37 -5.90 8.63 18.47
N ASP A 38 -5.63 9.93 18.59
CA ASP A 38 -5.72 10.84 17.44
C ASP A 38 -4.69 10.52 16.35
N PHE A 39 -3.50 10.04 16.76
CA PHE A 39 -2.49 9.57 15.81
C PHE A 39 -2.92 8.27 15.14
N LEU A 40 -3.56 7.37 15.88
CA LEU A 40 -4.10 6.13 15.32
C LEU A 40 -5.22 6.41 14.32
N ARG A 41 -6.11 7.39 14.61
CA ARG A 41 -7.15 7.84 13.67
C ARG A 41 -6.54 8.46 12.41
N ALA A 42 -5.51 9.30 12.55
CA ALA A 42 -4.81 9.90 11.42
C ALA A 42 -4.13 8.84 10.54
N LEU A 43 -3.47 7.85 11.15
CA LEU A 43 -2.89 6.71 10.43
C LEU A 43 -3.95 5.87 9.73
N GLY A 44 -5.09 5.62 10.37
CA GLY A 44 -6.22 4.92 9.76
C GLY A 44 -6.75 5.65 8.53
N ALA A 45 -6.90 6.98 8.60
CA ALA A 45 -7.34 7.80 7.47
C ALA A 45 -6.32 7.77 6.31
N ILE A 46 -5.03 7.87 6.59
CA ILE A 46 -3.98 7.78 5.55
C ILE A 46 -3.95 6.37 4.94
N ARG A 47 -4.04 5.31 5.77
CA ARG A 47 -4.11 3.92 5.29
C ARG A 47 -5.30 3.74 4.35
N ALA A 48 -6.49 4.22 4.71
CA ALA A 48 -7.67 4.18 3.85
C ALA A 48 -7.46 4.93 2.53
N ALA A 49 -6.81 6.10 2.56
CA ALA A 49 -6.50 6.88 1.37
C ALA A 49 -5.43 6.24 0.46
N LEU A 50 -4.58 5.38 1.01
CA LEU A 50 -3.58 4.62 0.25
C LEU A 50 -4.15 3.33 -0.37
N MET A 51 -5.32 2.88 0.08
CA MET A 51 -6.03 1.77 -0.54
C MET A 51 -6.76 2.26 -1.80
N PRO A 52 -6.77 1.46 -2.88
CA PRO A 52 -7.49 1.83 -4.08
C PRO A 52 -9.00 1.90 -3.79
N PRO A 53 -9.74 2.79 -4.49
CA PRO A 53 -11.19 2.84 -4.38
C PRO A 53 -11.83 1.53 -4.87
N GLU A 54 -13.10 1.33 -4.53
CA GLU A 54 -13.85 0.14 -4.98
C GLU A 54 -13.81 0.00 -6.51
N GLY A 55 -13.60 -1.23 -6.99
CA GLY A 55 -13.42 -1.52 -8.41
C GLY A 55 -12.00 -1.29 -8.95
N TYR A 56 -11.09 -0.73 -8.15
CA TYR A 56 -9.68 -0.55 -8.51
C TYR A 56 -8.78 -1.49 -7.72
N VAL A 57 -7.65 -1.85 -8.31
CA VAL A 57 -6.68 -2.76 -7.71
C VAL A 57 -5.26 -2.19 -7.83
N LEU A 58 -4.47 -2.31 -6.77
CA LEU A 58 -3.05 -1.96 -6.83
C LEU A 58 -2.29 -3.06 -7.56
N VAL A 59 -1.50 -2.67 -8.54
CA VAL A 59 -0.60 -3.55 -9.28
C VAL A 59 0.80 -2.96 -9.30
N PRO A 60 1.86 -3.78 -9.31
CA PRO A 60 3.21 -3.30 -9.59
C PRO A 60 3.27 -2.53 -10.90
N VAL A 61 4.07 -1.46 -10.93
CA VAL A 61 4.31 -0.68 -12.17
C VAL A 61 4.93 -1.59 -13.24
N GLU A 62 5.92 -2.38 -12.84
CA GLU A 62 6.49 -3.44 -13.66
C GLU A 62 5.90 -4.79 -13.22
N PRO A 63 5.25 -5.56 -14.13
CA PRO A 63 4.70 -6.86 -13.80
C PRO A 63 5.75 -7.80 -13.21
N THR A 64 5.39 -8.54 -12.16
CA THR A 64 6.28 -9.57 -11.62
C THR A 64 6.38 -10.76 -12.59
N GLY A 65 7.45 -11.55 -12.50
CA GLY A 65 7.60 -12.78 -13.30
C GLY A 65 6.37 -13.69 -13.22
N ARG A 66 5.80 -13.87 -12.02
CA ARG A 66 4.56 -14.66 -11.83
C ARG A 66 3.35 -14.10 -12.57
N MET A 67 3.22 -12.77 -12.62
CA MET A 67 2.15 -12.15 -13.40
C MET A 67 2.35 -12.43 -14.89
N ILE A 68 3.58 -12.22 -15.39
CA ILE A 68 3.92 -12.47 -16.79
C ILE A 68 3.65 -13.94 -17.16
N ASP A 69 4.12 -14.89 -16.35
CA ASP A 69 3.91 -16.32 -16.58
C ASP A 69 2.41 -16.68 -16.64
N ALA A 70 1.60 -16.13 -15.72
CA ALA A 70 0.15 -16.32 -15.73
C ALA A 70 -0.49 -15.75 -17.01
N GLY A 71 -0.05 -14.58 -17.45
CA GLY A 71 -0.53 -13.96 -18.69
C GLY A 71 -0.20 -14.79 -19.94
N ILE A 72 1.02 -15.34 -20.01
CA ILE A 72 1.46 -16.19 -21.12
C ILE A 72 0.64 -17.49 -21.16
N LEU A 73 0.45 -18.14 -20.01
CA LEU A 73 -0.30 -19.39 -19.91
C LEU A 73 -1.78 -19.23 -20.25
N ALA A 74 -2.36 -18.07 -19.95
CA ALA A 74 -3.77 -17.78 -20.20
C ALA A 74 -4.05 -17.21 -21.60
N TYR A 75 -3.03 -16.95 -22.42
CA TYR A 75 -3.21 -16.35 -23.73
C TYR A 75 -3.92 -17.31 -24.70
N ASP A 76 -5.12 -16.93 -25.15
CA ASP A 76 -5.95 -17.70 -26.08
C ASP A 76 -6.05 -17.05 -27.48
N GLY A 77 -5.14 -16.10 -27.76
CA GLY A 77 -5.23 -15.21 -28.91
C GLY A 77 -5.86 -13.84 -28.59
N LYS A 78 -6.34 -13.62 -27.36
CA LYS A 78 -6.86 -12.34 -26.89
C LYS A 78 -6.02 -11.78 -25.75
N CYS A 79 -5.73 -10.48 -25.79
CA CYS A 79 -4.99 -9.80 -24.73
C CYS A 79 -5.77 -9.73 -23.40
N GLU A 80 -7.10 -9.80 -23.44
CA GLU A 80 -7.96 -9.71 -22.25
C GLU A 80 -7.75 -10.89 -21.29
N SER A 81 -7.63 -12.11 -21.81
CA SER A 81 -7.43 -13.30 -20.98
C SER A 81 -6.09 -13.26 -20.25
N SER A 82 -5.04 -12.84 -20.95
CA SER A 82 -3.71 -12.60 -20.35
C SER A 82 -3.77 -11.51 -19.28
N TYR A 83 -4.44 -10.39 -19.56
CA TYR A 83 -4.53 -9.29 -18.61
C TYR A 83 -5.28 -9.69 -17.33
N VAL A 84 -6.41 -10.38 -17.44
CA VAL A 84 -7.16 -10.89 -16.29
C VAL A 84 -6.32 -11.87 -15.46
N ALA A 85 -5.59 -12.77 -16.11
CA ALA A 85 -4.71 -13.71 -15.43
C ALA A 85 -3.54 -13.01 -14.70
N MET A 86 -2.94 -11.99 -15.34
CA MET A 86 -1.92 -11.14 -14.72
C MET A 86 -2.45 -10.42 -13.49
N LEU A 87 -3.66 -9.84 -13.58
CA LEU A 87 -4.30 -9.16 -12.45
C LEU A 87 -4.64 -10.12 -11.30
N ALA A 88 -5.01 -11.37 -11.60
CA ALA A 88 -5.28 -12.39 -10.59
C ALA A 88 -3.99 -12.87 -9.90
N ALA A 89 -2.88 -12.91 -10.63
CA ALA A 89 -1.56 -13.28 -10.11
C ALA A 89 -0.81 -12.10 -9.46
N ARG A 90 -1.42 -10.91 -9.37
CA ARG A 90 -0.78 -9.74 -8.75
C ARG A 90 -0.47 -10.02 -7.28
N PRO A 91 0.64 -9.50 -6.74
CA PRO A 91 0.90 -9.61 -5.31
C PRO A 91 -0.17 -8.83 -4.53
N GLU A 92 -0.73 -9.47 -3.50
CA GLU A 92 -1.59 -8.78 -2.54
C GLU A 92 -0.74 -7.97 -1.57
N VAL A 93 -1.14 -6.72 -1.35
CA VAL A 93 -0.58 -5.93 -0.25
C VAL A 93 -1.36 -6.32 1.00
N THR A 94 -0.76 -7.15 1.85
CA THR A 94 -1.39 -7.66 3.07
C THR A 94 -1.51 -6.54 4.09
N GLY A 95 -2.61 -5.80 4.05
CA GLY A 95 -3.04 -4.91 5.12
C GLY A 95 -3.62 -5.73 6.27
N GLY A 96 -2.75 -6.24 7.16
CA GLY A 96 -3.15 -6.85 8.42
C GLY A 96 -3.73 -5.86 9.42
#